data_AF-A0AAD9TE68-F1
#
_entry.id   AF-A0AAD9TE68-F1
#
_cell.length_a   1.000
_cell.length_b   1.000
_cell.length_c   1.000
_cell.angle_alpha   90.00
_cell.angle_beta   90.00
_cell.angle_gamma   90.00
#
_symmetry.space_group_name_H-M   'P 1'
#
loop_
_entity.id
_entity.type
_entity.pdbx_description
1 polymer ?
#
loop_
_entity_poly.entity_id
_entity_poly.type
_entity_poly.pdbx_seq_one_letter_code
_entity_poly.pdbx_strand_id
1 'polypeptide(L)' 'MIEKLPFSIRILLESAIRNYDNFQVKKEDVEKIIDWKNSSPKQVEIPFKPAGVHLQVSMFGTMR' A
#
# COMPACT_ATOMS: atom_id res chain seq x y z
N MET A 1 5.69 15.67 11.29
CA MET A 1 5.09 14.39 11.77
C MET A 1 5.07 13.31 10.68
N ILE A 2 4.83 13.65 9.41
CA ILE A 2 4.92 12.72 8.26
C ILE A 2 6.37 12.37 7.87
N GLU A 3 7.34 13.23 8.16
CA GLU A 3 8.76 13.03 7.80
C GLU A 3 9.44 11.88 8.55
N LYS A 4 8.83 11.39 9.64
CA LYS A 4 9.32 10.23 10.42
C LYS A 4 8.78 8.90 9.87
N LEU A 5 7.90 8.93 8.86
CA LEU A 5 7.37 7.72 8.26
C LEU A 5 8.39 7.11 7.29
N PRO A 6 8.57 5.78 7.31
CA PRO A 6 9.39 5.10 6.31
C PRO A 6 8.91 5.42 4.89
N PHE A 7 9.84 5.45 3.94
CA PHE A 7 9.54 5.77 2.54
C PHE A 7 8.42 4.88 1.96
N SER A 8 8.40 3.59 2.31
CA SER A 8 7.33 2.67 1.91
C SER A 8 5.94 3.09 2.40
N ILE A 9 5.81 3.60 3.64
CA ILE A 9 4.52 4.05 4.19
C ILE A 9 4.07 5.34 3.51
N ARG A 10 5.01 6.22 3.13
CA ARG A 10 4.70 7.43 2.35
C ARG A 10 4.11 7.07 0.99
N ILE A 11 4.66 6.07 0.31
CA ILE A 11 4.12 5.56 -0.96
C ILE A 11 2.72 4.98 -0.77
N LEU A 12 2.50 4.20 0.29
CA LEU A 12 1.18 3.66 0.62
C LEU A 12 0.15 4.78 0.87
N LEU A 13 0.54 5.81 1.63
CA LEU A 13 -0.29 6.98 1.91
C LEU A 13 -0.66 7.74 0.62
N GLU A 14 0.33 8.01 -0.22
CA GLU A 14 0.13 8.64 -1.53
C GLU A 14 -0.81 7.82 -2.41
N SER A 15 -0.65 6.50 -2.42
CA SER A 15 -1.52 5.58 -3.17
C SER A 15 -2.96 5.60 -2.64
N ALA A 16 -3.14 5.59 -1.31
CA ALA A 16 -4.45 5.65 -0.67
C ALA A 16 -5.16 7.00 -0.96
N ILE A 17 -4.44 8.11 -0.89
CA ILE A 17 -4.99 9.44 -1.22
C ILE A 17 -5.35 9.52 -2.71
N ARG A 18 -4.50 8.98 -3.60
CA ARG A 18 -4.74 8.98 -5.05
C ARG A 18 -5.91 8.10 -5.46
N ASN A 19 -6.14 6.99 -4.75
CA ASN A 19 -7.28 6.09 -4.95
C ASN A 19 -8.41 6.37 -3.95
N TYR A 20 -8.45 7.57 -3.35
CA TYR A 20 -9.54 7.98 -2.47
C TYR A 20 -10.83 8.08 -3.29
N ASP A 21 -11.56 6.99 -3.28
CA ASP A 21 -12.90 6.87 -3.80
C ASP A 21 -13.68 6.26 -2.65
N ASN A 22 -14.68 6.98 -2.14
CA ASN A 22 -15.41 6.78 -0.87
C ASN A 22 -16.07 5.38 -0.71
N PHE A 23 -15.74 4.46 -1.61
CA PHE A 23 -16.14 3.07 -1.72
C PHE A 23 -15.00 2.09 -1.33
N GLN A 24 -13.81 2.23 -1.93
CA GLN A 24 -12.68 1.31 -1.69
C GLN A 24 -11.64 1.84 -0.69
N VAL A 25 -11.42 3.15 -0.65
CA VAL A 25 -10.49 3.78 0.28
C VAL A 25 -11.23 4.85 1.05
N LYS A 26 -11.42 4.62 2.35
CA LYS A 26 -12.13 5.56 3.22
C LYS A 26 -11.15 6.54 3.86
N LYS A 27 -11.68 7.67 4.33
CA LYS A 27 -10.90 8.66 5.07
C LYS A 27 -10.27 8.04 6.33
N GLU A 28 -11.00 7.13 6.97
CA GLU A 28 -10.53 6.36 8.12
C GLU A 28 -9.27 5.55 7.81
N ASP A 29 -9.14 5.00 6.61
CA ASP A 29 -7.95 4.23 6.24
C ASP A 29 -6.74 5.13 6.04
N VAL A 30 -6.93 6.33 5.48
CA VAL A 30 -5.88 7.36 5.40
C VAL A 30 -5.42 7.79 6.79
N GLU A 31 -6.33 7.99 7.74
CA GLU A 31 -5.99 8.34 9.12
C GLU A 31 -5.23 7.20 9.83
N LYS A 32 -5.61 5.94 9.60
CA LYS A 32 -4.87 4.78 10.12
C LYS A 32 -3.45 4.67 9.55
N ILE A 33 -3.24 5.03 8.27
CA ILE A 33 -1.90 5.05 7.65
C ILE A 33 -1.05 6.18 8.25
N ILE A 34 -1.63 7.36 8.51
CA ILE A 34 -0.93 8.47 9.16
C ILE A 34 -0.54 8.08 10.60
N ASP A 35 -1.44 7.39 11.31
CA ASP A 35 -1.22 6.85 12.65
C ASP A 35 -0.61 5.43 12.63
N TRP A 36 0.19 5.11 11.60
CA TRP A 36 0.82 3.80 11.41
C TRP A 36 1.55 3.30 12.66
N LYS A 37 2.19 4.19 13.43
CA LYS A 37 2.95 3.82 14.63
C LYS A 37 2.09 3.14 15.71
N ASN A 38 0.82 3.55 15.85
CA ASN A 38 -0.13 2.95 16.79
C ASN A 38 -1.03 1.89 16.13
N SER A 39 -1.25 1.99 14.81
CA SER A 39 -2.06 1.03 14.05
C SER A 39 -1.29 -0.25 13.68
N SER A 40 0.04 -0.20 13.57
CA SER A 40 0.89 -1.36 13.26
C SER A 40 0.69 -2.56 14.19
N PRO A 41 0.63 -2.43 15.54
CA PRO A 41 0.35 -3.57 16.42
C PRO A 41 -1.09 -4.09 16.31
N LYS A 42 -2.01 -3.34 15.68
CA LYS A 42 -3.42 -3.73 15.52
C LYS A 42 -3.71 -4.51 14.22
N GLN A 43 -2.69 -4.84 13.41
CA GLN A 43 -2.84 -5.54 12.12
C GLN A 43 -3.99 -4.98 11.27
N VAL A 44 -4.03 -3.65 11.15
CA VAL A 44 -5.07 -2.98 10.38
C VAL A 44 -4.91 -3.32 8.90
N GLU A 45 -5.98 -3.81 8.27
CA GLU A 45 -6.03 -4.03 6.83
C GLU A 45 -6.10 -2.69 6.09
N ILE A 46 -5.12 -2.44 5.21
CA ILE A 46 -5.05 -1.22 4.40
C ILE A 46 -5.26 -1.62 2.93
N PRO A 47 -6.28 -1.07 2.24
CA PRO A 47 -6.49 -1.35 0.83
C PRO A 47 -5.34 -0.79 -0.01
N PHE A 48 -4.55 -1.68 -0.62
CA PHE A 48 -3.47 -1.31 -1.54
C PHE A 48 -3.77 -1.80 -2.95
N LYS A 49 -3.89 -0.86 -3.88
CA LYS A 49 -4.03 -1.17 -5.30
C LYS A 49 -2.69 -0.93 -6.01
N PRO A 50 -1.98 -1.98 -6.46
CA PRO A 50 -0.74 -1.79 -7.19
C PRO A 50 -1.01 -1.09 -8.54
N ALA A 51 -0.04 -0.30 -9.00
CA ALA A 51 -0.15 0.49 -10.23
C ALA A 51 -0.26 -0.37 -11.51
N GLY A 52 0.15 -1.63 -11.44
CA GLY A 52 0.07 -2.60 -12.53
C GLY A 52 0.67 -3.92 -12.11
N VAL A 53 0.23 -5.01 -12.74
CA VAL A 53 0.82 -6.33 -12.56
C VAL A 53 1.76 -6.60 -13.72
N HIS A 54 3.03 -6.86 -13.44
CA HIS A 54 3.95 -7.39 -14.45
C HIS A 54 3.91 -8.92 -14.36
N LEU A 55 3.34 -9.55 -15.38
CA LEU A 55 3.43 -11.00 -15.54
C LEU A 55 4.80 -11.34 -16.13
N GLN A 56 5.69 -11.88 -15.30
CA GLN A 56 6.93 -12.48 -15.78
C GLN A 56 6.63 -13.93 -16.19
N VAL A 57 6.72 -14.24 -17.48
CA VAL A 57 6.83 -15.62 -17.94
C VAL A 57 8.24 -16.10 -17.60
N SER A 58 8.36 -16.89 -16.54
CA SER A 58 9.64 -17.53 -16.23
C SER A 58 9.93 -18.52 -17.35
N MET A 59 11.01 -18.26 -18.09
CA MET A 59 11.43 -19.05 -19.24
C MET A 59 11.46 -20.53 -18.88
N PHE A 60 10.81 -21.32 -19.74
CA PHE A 60 11.03 -22.75 -19.87
C PHE A 60 12.53 -23.02 -19.74
N GLY A 61 12.90 -23.79 -18.72
CA GLY A 61 14.22 -24.37 -18.63
C GLY A 61 14.48 -25.11 -19.93
N THR A 62 15.46 -24.64 -20.69
CA THR A 62 16.13 -25.45 -21.70
C THR A 62 16.57 -26.71 -20.96
N MET A 63 15.87 -27.82 -21.23
CA MET A 63 16.40 -29.15 -21.00
C MET A 63 17.52 -29.29 -22.04
N ARG A 64 18.73 -28.92 -21.62
CA ARG A 64 19.97 -29.49 -22.17
C ARG A 64 20.43 -30.58 -21.23
#